data_AF-A0A520JAH3-F1
#
_entry.id   AF-A0A520JAH3-F1
#
_cell.length_a   1.000
_cell.length_b   1.000
_cell.length_c   1.000
_cell.angle_alpha   90.00
_cell.angle_beta   90.00
_cell.angle_gamma   90.00
#
_symmetry.space_group_name_H-M   'P 1'
#
loop_
_entity.id
_entity.type
_entity.pdbx_description
1 polymer ?
#
loop_
_entity_poly.entity_id
_entity_poly.type
_entity_poly.pdbx_seq_one_letter_code
_entity_poly.pdbx_strand_id
1 'polypeptide(L)'
;MSNMPTPEDWACLGIAPTDAADVVRRAYRQRLKTTGPEVDPEGFQRLRAAYEAALQACRSTPAPIVQSAVDAEEFIAALAARRTAGDETGAIALVDDTRASYPPGSAASEVIEGALLDHVALERTLSPSLFLHLVHLFDWRDTQGYAARRDPEHHAMVLDR
;
A
#
# COMPACT_ATOMS: atom_id res chain seq x y z
N MET A 1 12.09 23.56 7.18
CA MET A 1 13.45 22.99 7.13
C MET A 1 13.38 21.72 6.29
N SER A 2 13.83 21.78 5.04
CA SER A 2 13.83 20.62 4.14
C SER A 2 14.86 19.60 4.63
N ASN A 3 14.42 18.38 4.98
CA ASN A 3 15.31 17.31 5.42
C ASN A 3 15.98 16.71 4.17
N MET A 4 17.23 17.08 3.90
CA MET A 4 18.03 16.45 2.83
C MET A 4 18.54 15.09 3.33
N PRO A 5 18.58 14.06 2.48
CA PRO A 5 19.11 12.77 2.87
C PRO A 5 20.61 12.90 3.18
N THR A 6 20.98 12.42 4.36
CA THR A 6 22.35 12.32 4.82
C THR A 6 23.02 11.05 4.29
N PRO A 7 24.36 10.94 4.32
CA PRO A 7 25.06 9.71 3.98
C PRO A 7 24.60 8.48 4.79
N GLU A 8 24.14 8.71 6.02
CA GLU A 8 23.63 7.67 6.92
C GLU A 8 22.29 7.12 6.42
N ASP A 9 21.44 7.94 5.80
CA ASP A 9 20.18 7.51 5.21
C ASP A 9 20.39 6.54 4.05
N TRP A 10 21.37 6.84 3.19
CA TRP A 10 21.76 5.96 2.07
C TRP A 10 22.35 4.64 2.58
N ALA A 11 23.18 4.69 3.63
CA ALA A 11 23.70 3.49 4.29
C ALA A 11 22.59 2.65 4.97
N CYS A 12 21.57 3.31 5.51
CA CYS A 12 20.39 2.67 6.09
C CYS A 12 19.53 1.96 5.03
N LEU A 13 19.44 2.52 3.82
CA LEU A 13 18.80 1.85 2.69
C LEU A 13 19.71 0.76 2.08
N GLY A 14 21.03 0.86 2.26
CA GLY A 14 22.01 -0.08 1.71
C GLY A 14 22.33 0.16 0.24
N ILE A 15 22.17 1.41 -0.22
CA ILE A 15 22.44 1.83 -1.59
C ILE A 15 23.36 3.04 -1.58
N ALA A 16 24.04 3.27 -2.70
CA ALA A 16 24.75 4.52 -2.91
C ALA A 16 23.75 5.69 -3.06
N PRO A 17 24.17 6.94 -2.75
CA PRO A 17 23.39 8.13 -3.07
C PRO A 17 22.98 8.13 -4.53
N THR A 18 21.67 8.24 -4.78
CA THR A 18 21.10 8.14 -6.12
C THR A 18 19.91 9.06 -6.27
N ASP A 19 19.73 9.61 -7.45
CA ASP A 19 18.54 10.40 -7.81
C ASP A 19 17.41 9.53 -8.40
N ALA A 20 17.63 8.21 -8.44
CA ALA A 20 16.70 7.23 -8.98
C ALA A 20 15.74 6.71 -7.90
N ALA A 21 14.52 7.24 -7.87
CA ALA A 21 13.50 6.88 -6.88
C ALA A 21 13.09 5.38 -6.91
N ASP A 22 13.27 4.68 -8.03
CA ASP A 22 13.04 3.23 -8.14
C ASP A 22 14.07 2.42 -7.34
N VAL A 23 15.35 2.83 -7.39
CA VAL A 23 16.44 2.21 -6.64
C VAL A 23 16.20 2.36 -5.14
N VAL A 24 15.78 3.57 -4.71
CA VAL A 24 15.40 3.87 -3.32
C VAL A 24 14.26 2.97 -2.83
N ARG A 25 13.18 2.86 -3.61
CA ARG A 25 12.01 2.01 -3.28
C ARG A 25 12.37 0.53 -3.22
N ARG A 26 13.18 0.04 -4.15
CA ARG A 26 13.62 -1.36 -4.19
C ARG A 26 14.48 -1.70 -2.98
N ALA A 27 15.41 -0.82 -2.62
CA ALA A 27 16.26 -0.96 -1.45
C ALA A 27 15.43 -1.00 -0.15
N TYR A 28 14.45 -0.10 -0.03
CA TYR A 28 13.53 -0.08 1.10
C TYR A 28 12.76 -1.40 1.24
N ARG A 29 12.19 -1.94 0.14
CA ARG A 29 11.51 -3.25 0.14
C ARG A 29 12.42 -4.40 0.57
N GLN A 30 13.68 -4.39 0.14
CA GLN A 30 14.64 -5.41 0.53
C GLN A 30 14.98 -5.34 2.03
N ARG A 31 15.15 -4.13 2.57
CA ARG A 31 15.39 -3.89 3.99
C ARG A 31 14.15 -4.19 4.86
N LEU A 32 12.95 -3.95 4.34
CA LEU A 32 11.71 -4.24 5.06
C LEU A 32 11.55 -5.74 5.37
N LYS A 33 12.03 -6.62 4.48
CA LYS A 33 12.04 -8.08 4.71
C LYS A 33 12.93 -8.51 5.88
N THR A 34 13.94 -7.70 6.22
CA THR A 34 14.91 -7.99 7.28
C THR A 34 14.69 -7.18 8.55
N THR A 35 13.99 -6.06 8.46
CA THR A 35 13.82 -5.05 9.52
C THR A 35 12.34 -4.75 9.69
N GLY A 36 11.56 -5.80 9.99
CA GLY A 36 10.13 -5.68 10.26
C GLY A 36 9.87 -4.98 11.60
N PRO A 37 8.71 -4.33 11.77
CA PRO A 37 8.34 -3.61 12.99
C PRO A 37 8.27 -4.49 14.24
N GLU A 38 8.12 -5.80 14.06
CA GLU A 38 8.11 -6.82 15.13
C GLU A 38 9.52 -7.19 15.62
N VAL A 39 10.56 -6.92 14.82
CA VAL A 39 11.95 -7.34 15.07
C VAL A 39 12.79 -6.16 15.58
N ASP A 40 12.64 -4.98 14.97
CA ASP A 40 13.35 -3.77 15.40
C ASP A 40 12.50 -2.51 15.12
N PRO A 41 11.67 -2.08 16.09
CA PRO A 41 10.81 -0.90 15.92
C PRO A 41 11.59 0.41 15.78
N GLU A 42 12.81 0.51 16.35
CA GLU A 42 13.67 1.67 16.14
C GLU A 42 14.34 1.62 14.76
N GLY A 43 14.80 0.45 14.33
CA GLY A 43 15.37 0.22 13.01
C GLY A 43 14.37 0.51 11.89
N PHE A 44 13.10 0.12 12.07
CA PHE A 44 12.03 0.44 11.12
C PHE A 44 11.77 1.95 11.02
N GLN A 45 11.77 2.68 12.14
CA GLN A 45 11.61 4.13 12.14
C GLN A 45 12.78 4.84 11.45
N ARG A 46 14.03 4.41 11.70
CA ARG A 46 15.22 4.95 11.00
C ARG A 46 15.18 4.66 9.51
N LEU A 47 14.83 3.44 9.12
CA LEU A 47 14.71 3.03 7.72
C LEU A 47 13.63 3.85 6.99
N ARG A 48 12.51 4.12 7.66
CA ARG A 48 11.43 4.96 7.14
C ARG A 48 11.88 6.41 6.95
N ALA A 49 12.52 7.00 7.95
CA ALA A 49 13.02 8.37 7.87
C ALA A 49 14.04 8.54 6.73
N ALA A 50 14.96 7.58 6.59
CA ALA A 50 15.93 7.53 5.51
C ALA A 50 15.28 7.42 4.11
N TYR A 51 14.28 6.54 3.99
CA TYR A 51 13.50 6.40 2.76
C TYR A 51 12.79 7.71 2.38
N GLU A 52 12.12 8.35 3.34
CA GLU A 52 11.39 9.61 3.09
C GLU A 52 12.33 10.75 2.68
N ALA A 53 13.51 10.88 3.31
CA ALA A 53 14.51 11.86 2.95
C ALA A 53 15.10 11.62 1.55
N ALA A 54 15.46 10.36 1.24
CA ALA A 54 15.98 9.98 -0.07
C ALA A 54 14.95 10.22 -1.19
N LEU A 55 13.69 9.88 -0.94
CA LEU A 55 12.59 10.11 -1.89
C LEU A 55 12.35 11.60 -2.13
N GLN A 56 12.46 12.42 -1.08
CA GLN A 56 12.32 13.87 -1.18
C GLN A 56 13.46 14.52 -1.99
N ALA A 57 14.67 13.95 -1.98
CA ALA A 57 15.75 14.37 -2.87
C ALA A 57 15.52 13.94 -4.33
N CYS A 58 14.97 12.74 -4.55
CA CYS A 58 14.65 12.24 -5.89
C CYS A 58 13.44 12.93 -6.54
N ARG A 59 12.67 13.74 -5.80
CA ARG A 59 11.41 14.39 -6.23
C ARG A 59 11.55 15.39 -7.40
N SER A 60 12.73 15.60 -7.95
CA SER A 60 12.91 16.35 -9.21
C SER A 60 12.63 15.51 -10.48
N THR A 61 12.35 14.21 -10.33
CA THR A 61 11.84 13.36 -11.42
C THR A 61 10.50 12.74 -11.00
N PRO A 62 9.36 13.15 -11.57
CA PRO A 62 8.09 12.52 -11.25
C PRO A 62 8.02 11.16 -11.94
N ALA A 63 8.23 10.04 -11.21
CA ALA A 63 7.76 8.74 -11.69
C ALA A 63 7.56 7.63 -10.62
N PRO A 64 6.46 6.86 -10.67
CA PRO A 64 5.15 7.39 -11.02
C PRO A 64 4.00 6.79 -10.19
N ILE A 65 3.01 7.64 -9.90
CA ILE A 65 1.61 7.26 -9.65
C ILE A 65 1.08 6.24 -10.69
N VAL A 66 1.59 6.27 -11.92
CA VAL A 66 1.26 5.35 -13.01
C VAL A 66 1.61 3.89 -12.70
N GLN A 67 2.80 3.59 -12.15
CA GLN A 67 3.15 2.18 -11.86
C GLN A 67 2.26 1.62 -10.76
N SER A 68 1.94 2.44 -9.74
CA SER A 68 1.02 2.03 -8.69
C SER A 68 -0.42 1.82 -9.20
N ALA A 69 -0.85 2.60 -10.19
CA ALA A 69 -2.14 2.41 -10.82
C ALA A 69 -2.18 1.13 -11.65
N VAL A 70 -1.11 0.82 -12.39
CA VAL A 70 -0.97 -0.45 -13.13
C VAL A 70 -0.95 -1.64 -12.17
N ASP A 71 -0.18 -1.57 -11.09
CA ASP A 71 -0.15 -2.62 -10.06
C ASP A 71 -1.54 -2.84 -9.45
N ALA A 72 -2.30 -1.76 -9.20
CA ALA A 72 -3.66 -1.84 -8.67
C ALA A 72 -4.64 -2.43 -9.69
N GLU A 73 -4.54 -2.05 -10.96
CA GLU A 73 -5.39 -2.59 -12.04
C GLU A 73 -5.16 -4.10 -12.21
N GLU A 74 -3.90 -4.55 -12.25
CA GLU A 74 -3.54 -5.96 -12.32
C GLU A 74 -4.04 -6.73 -11.08
N PHE A 75 -3.91 -6.14 -9.90
CA PHE A 75 -4.45 -6.70 -8.66
C PHE A 75 -5.99 -6.86 -8.71
N ILE A 76 -6.72 -5.84 -9.15
CA ILE A 76 -8.19 -5.90 -9.26
C ILE A 76 -8.60 -6.98 -10.28
N ALA A 77 -7.92 -7.06 -11.42
CA ALA A 77 -8.18 -8.10 -12.42
C ALA A 77 -7.92 -9.51 -11.84
N ALA A 78 -6.82 -9.69 -11.11
CA ALA A 78 -6.46 -10.96 -10.48
C ALA A 78 -7.44 -11.36 -9.36
N LEU A 79 -7.99 -10.38 -8.63
CA LEU A 79 -9.01 -10.59 -7.60
C LEU A 79 -10.36 -10.94 -8.24
N ALA A 80 -10.75 -10.24 -9.31
CA ALA A 80 -11.97 -10.52 -10.07
C ALA A 80 -11.94 -11.95 -10.65
N ALA A 81 -10.83 -12.37 -11.24
CA ALA A 81 -10.68 -13.72 -11.80
C ALA A 81 -10.91 -14.81 -10.74
N ARG A 82 -10.33 -14.66 -9.54
CA ARG A 82 -10.50 -15.61 -8.42
C ARG A 82 -11.94 -15.63 -7.92
N ARG A 83 -12.57 -14.45 -7.80
CA ARG A 83 -13.99 -14.33 -7.45
C ARG A 83 -14.88 -15.03 -8.46
N THR A 84 -14.66 -14.85 -9.77
CA THR A 84 -15.42 -15.53 -10.83
C THR A 84 -15.23 -17.04 -10.80
N ALA A 85 -14.03 -17.51 -10.43
CA ALA A 85 -13.74 -18.94 -10.24
C ALA A 85 -14.33 -19.52 -8.94
N GLY A 86 -14.88 -18.70 -8.04
CA GLY A 86 -15.36 -19.13 -6.72
C GLY A 86 -14.24 -19.46 -5.72
N ASP A 87 -13.00 -19.06 -6.01
CA ASP A 87 -11.84 -19.28 -5.16
C ASP A 87 -11.72 -18.17 -4.09
N GLU A 88 -12.55 -18.27 -3.05
CA GLU A 88 -12.57 -17.32 -1.94
C GLU A 88 -11.24 -17.33 -1.16
N THR A 89 -10.69 -18.52 -0.89
CA THR A 89 -9.44 -18.66 -0.13
C THR A 89 -8.27 -18.03 -0.87
N GLY A 90 -8.16 -18.24 -2.19
CA GLY A 90 -7.15 -17.59 -3.01
C GLY A 90 -7.36 -16.08 -3.13
N ALA A 91 -8.61 -15.61 -3.12
CA ALA A 91 -8.91 -14.18 -3.14
C ALA A 91 -8.44 -13.49 -1.85
N ILE A 92 -8.74 -14.09 -0.68
CA ILE A 92 -8.26 -13.60 0.62
C ILE A 92 -6.74 -13.57 0.67
N ALA A 93 -6.07 -14.68 0.30
CA ALA A 93 -4.61 -14.76 0.28
C ALA A 93 -3.97 -13.70 -0.63
N LEU A 94 -4.55 -13.45 -1.81
CA LEU A 94 -4.07 -12.40 -2.71
C LEU A 94 -4.13 -11.01 -2.07
N VAL A 95 -5.23 -10.70 -1.38
CA VAL A 95 -5.39 -9.42 -0.69
C VAL A 95 -4.34 -9.27 0.41
N ASP A 96 -4.11 -10.32 1.22
CA ASP A 96 -3.12 -10.30 2.29
C ASP A 96 -1.70 -10.11 1.75
N ASP A 97 -1.32 -10.84 0.69
CA ASP A 97 -0.01 -10.71 0.03
C ASP A 97 0.19 -9.30 -0.55
N THR A 98 -0.87 -8.75 -1.15
CA THR A 98 -0.86 -7.39 -1.69
C THR A 98 -0.69 -6.38 -0.55
N ARG A 99 -1.46 -6.51 0.52
CA ARG A 99 -1.39 -5.63 1.68
C ARG A 99 -0.03 -5.70 2.39
N ALA A 100 0.60 -6.87 2.44
CA ALA A 100 1.96 -7.04 2.96
C ALA A 100 3.01 -6.36 2.08
N SER A 101 2.76 -6.28 0.77
CA SER A 101 3.67 -5.66 -0.20
C SER A 101 3.66 -4.13 -0.16
N TYR A 102 2.58 -3.52 0.34
CA TYR A 102 2.42 -2.06 0.41
C TYR A 102 2.14 -1.60 1.86
N PRO A 103 3.03 -0.80 2.47
CA PRO A 103 2.82 -0.33 3.84
C PRO A 103 1.60 0.61 3.93
N PRO A 104 0.86 0.60 5.05
CA PRO A 104 -0.29 1.48 5.25
C PRO A 104 0.13 2.95 5.16
N GLY A 105 -0.72 3.77 4.53
CA GLY A 105 -0.46 5.19 4.32
C GLY A 105 0.60 5.50 3.24
N SER A 106 1.06 4.50 2.50
CA SER A 106 1.80 4.75 1.26
C SER A 106 0.84 5.11 0.13
N ALA A 107 1.28 5.96 -0.79
CA ALA A 107 0.49 6.31 -1.99
C ALA A 107 0.03 5.07 -2.77
N ALA A 108 0.83 3.99 -2.76
CA ALA A 108 0.45 2.75 -3.43
C ALA A 108 -0.65 1.97 -2.69
N SER A 109 -0.58 1.91 -1.37
CA SER A 109 -1.65 1.35 -0.55
C SER A 109 -2.95 2.13 -0.74
N GLU A 110 -2.89 3.46 -0.83
CA GLU A 110 -4.06 4.31 -1.07
C GLU A 110 -4.69 4.10 -2.45
N VAL A 111 -3.87 3.93 -3.50
CA VAL A 111 -4.36 3.62 -4.85
C VAL A 111 -5.07 2.26 -4.89
N ILE A 112 -4.51 1.25 -4.22
CA ILE A 112 -5.11 -0.09 -4.14
C ILE A 112 -6.41 -0.06 -3.33
N GLU A 113 -6.42 0.62 -2.18
CA GLU A 113 -7.62 0.77 -1.36
C GLU A 113 -8.72 1.53 -2.12
N GLY A 114 -8.37 2.60 -2.84
CA GLY A 114 -9.29 3.32 -3.71
C GLY A 114 -9.89 2.43 -4.80
N ALA A 115 -9.07 1.61 -5.47
CA ALA A 115 -9.54 0.69 -6.49
C ALA A 115 -10.47 -0.41 -5.92
N LEU A 116 -10.20 -0.90 -4.71
CA LEU A 116 -11.09 -1.84 -4.01
C LEU A 116 -12.43 -1.21 -3.66
N LEU A 117 -12.45 0.02 -3.17
CA LEU A 117 -13.68 0.76 -2.89
C LEU A 117 -14.51 0.92 -4.17
N ASP A 118 -13.89 1.38 -5.26
CA ASP A 118 -14.57 1.68 -6.52
C ASP A 118 -15.09 0.45 -7.27
N HIS A 119 -14.29 -0.63 -7.30
CA HIS A 119 -14.56 -1.76 -8.19
C HIS A 119 -15.01 -3.03 -7.46
N VAL A 120 -14.87 -3.09 -6.13
CA VAL A 120 -15.08 -4.35 -5.38
C VAL A 120 -16.06 -4.18 -4.22
N ALA A 121 -15.98 -3.12 -3.42
CA ALA A 121 -16.69 -3.02 -2.15
C ALA A 121 -18.23 -3.11 -2.30
N LEU A 122 -18.80 -2.53 -3.36
CA LEU A 122 -20.25 -2.53 -3.62
C LEU A 122 -20.71 -3.63 -4.59
N GLU A 123 -19.82 -4.51 -5.05
CA GLU A 123 -20.15 -5.57 -6.00
C GLU A 123 -21.09 -6.62 -5.39
N ARG A 124 -22.27 -6.84 -5.98
CA ARG A 124 -23.27 -7.79 -5.42
C ARG A 124 -22.81 -9.25 -5.40
N THR A 125 -21.81 -9.60 -6.20
CA THR A 125 -21.24 -10.95 -6.28
C THR A 125 -20.13 -11.19 -5.24
N LEU A 126 -19.74 -10.16 -4.49
CA LEU A 126 -18.73 -10.27 -3.45
C LEU A 126 -19.28 -11.11 -2.27
N SER A 127 -18.51 -12.11 -1.85
CA SER A 127 -18.89 -12.97 -0.73
C SER A 127 -18.79 -12.23 0.62
N PRO A 128 -19.62 -12.60 1.61
CA PRO A 128 -19.59 -11.95 2.93
C PRO A 128 -18.24 -12.09 3.64
N SER A 129 -17.58 -13.25 3.56
CA SER A 129 -16.29 -13.49 4.22
C SER A 129 -15.21 -12.58 3.68
N LEU A 130 -15.09 -12.50 2.34
CA LEU A 130 -14.10 -11.65 1.69
C LEU A 130 -14.38 -10.16 1.95
N PHE A 131 -15.66 -9.75 1.96
CA PHE A 131 -16.03 -8.39 2.33
C PHE A 131 -15.61 -8.03 3.75
N LEU A 132 -15.94 -8.87 4.74
CA LEU A 132 -15.54 -8.63 6.14
C LEU A 132 -14.03 -8.62 6.32
N HIS A 133 -13.30 -9.46 5.56
CA HIS A 133 -11.84 -9.47 5.54
C HIS A 133 -11.29 -8.13 5.07
N LEU A 134 -11.79 -7.59 3.95
CA LEU A 134 -11.39 -6.28 3.43
C LEU A 134 -11.68 -5.15 4.43
N VAL A 135 -12.88 -5.13 5.01
CA VAL A 135 -13.28 -4.13 6.00
C VAL A 135 -12.33 -4.11 7.20
N HIS A 136 -11.90 -5.29 7.67
CA HIS A 136 -10.97 -5.38 8.78
C HIS A 136 -9.54 -4.99 8.39
N LEU A 137 -9.06 -5.48 7.23
CA LEU A 137 -7.68 -5.30 6.80
C LEU A 137 -7.32 -3.86 6.45
N PHE A 138 -8.28 -3.10 5.90
CA PHE A 138 -8.14 -1.69 5.56
C PHE A 138 -8.74 -0.74 6.61
N ASP A 139 -9.26 -1.29 7.72
CA ASP A 139 -9.93 -0.56 8.78
C ASP A 139 -11.02 0.41 8.26
N TRP A 140 -11.83 -0.07 7.31
CA TRP A 140 -12.90 0.75 6.71
C TRP A 140 -13.97 1.17 7.73
N ARG A 141 -13.95 0.69 8.97
CA ARG A 141 -14.85 1.20 10.03
C ARG A 141 -14.35 2.48 10.67
N ASP A 142 -13.07 2.84 10.47
CA ASP A 142 -12.54 4.10 10.97
C ASP A 142 -13.13 5.28 10.16
N THR A 143 -13.86 6.15 10.87
CA THR A 143 -14.45 7.37 10.30
C THR A 143 -13.41 8.46 10.01
N GLN A 144 -12.18 8.29 10.51
CA GLN A 144 -11.02 9.12 10.16
C GLN A 144 -10.09 8.42 9.14
N GLY A 145 -10.42 7.19 8.74
CA GLY A 145 -9.65 6.36 7.82
C GLY A 145 -9.61 6.91 6.39
N TYR A 146 -8.87 6.23 5.51
CA TYR A 146 -8.73 6.66 4.12
C TYR A 146 -10.08 6.65 3.38
N ALA A 147 -10.85 5.56 3.48
CA ALA A 147 -12.17 5.44 2.86
C ALA A 147 -13.11 6.61 3.21
N ALA A 148 -13.23 6.94 4.51
CA ALA A 148 -14.08 8.03 5.00
C ALA A 148 -13.61 9.42 4.54
N ARG A 149 -12.30 9.67 4.48
CA ARG A 149 -11.74 10.95 4.00
C ARG A 149 -11.83 11.12 2.49
N ARG A 150 -11.80 10.01 1.73
CA ARG A 150 -11.86 10.00 0.27
C ARG A 150 -13.25 10.34 -0.23
N ASP A 151 -14.26 9.62 0.24
CA ASP A 151 -15.66 9.79 -0.15
C ASP A 151 -16.59 9.31 0.98
N PRO A 152 -17.09 10.22 1.83
CA PRO A 152 -17.93 9.87 2.97
C PRO A 152 -19.25 9.19 2.59
N GLU A 153 -19.84 9.54 1.44
CA GLU A 153 -21.11 8.96 1.00
C GLU A 153 -20.91 7.52 0.53
N HIS A 154 -19.89 7.31 -0.30
CA HIS A 154 -19.50 5.97 -0.76
C HIS A 154 -19.09 5.09 0.43
N HIS A 155 -18.34 5.63 1.38
CA HIS A 155 -17.95 4.96 2.61
C HIS A 155 -19.17 4.49 3.42
N ALA A 156 -20.17 5.36 3.60
CA ALA A 156 -21.41 4.99 4.27
C ALA A 156 -22.15 3.86 3.55
N MET A 157 -22.22 3.89 2.22
CA MET A 157 -22.82 2.81 1.42
C MET A 157 -22.09 1.48 1.59
N VAL A 158 -20.75 1.51 1.67
CA VAL A 158 -19.93 0.31 1.91
C VAL A 158 -20.25 -0.27 3.27
N LEU A 159 -20.45 0.55 4.31
CA LEU A 159 -20.75 0.08 5.67
C LEU A 159 -22.20 -0.38 5.88
N ASP A 160 -23.16 0.06 5.05
CA ASP A 160 -24.59 -0.29 5.13
C ASP A 160 -24.93 -1.64 4.45
N ARG A 161 -23.96 -2.23 3.75
CA ARG A 161 -24.08 -3.51 3.03
C ARG A 161 -24.29 -4.72 3.95
#